data_AF-A0A173W2R6-F1
#
_entry.id   AF-A0A173W2R6-F1
#
_cell.length_a   1.000
_cell.length_b   1.000
_cell.length_c   1.000
_cell.angle_alpha   90.00
_cell.angle_beta   90.00
_cell.angle_gamma   90.00
#
_symmetry.space_group_name_H-M   'P 1'
#
loop_
_entity.id
_entity.type
_entity.pdbx_description
1 polymer ?
#
loop_
_entity_poly.entity_id
_entity_poly.type
_entity_poly.pdbx_seq_one_letter_code
_entity_poly.pdbx_strand_id
1 'polypeptide(L)'
;MLPARVRRGSNSRVYLRNIVKRCLFDNVKKEFIQENGLSNGDTTKRSDIFKDYQLSVSKDKRLSGTWTLEQYEGQYRAAMYAAVKSANPNWKPGQKFDTSILDNVKRESVESTLVKNGNRLVRNSIDVSV
;
A
#
# COMPACT_ATOMS: atom_id res chain seq x y z
N MET A 1 10.65 -7.11 -7.01
CA MET A 1 10.70 -7.86 -8.27
C MET A 1 9.52 -8.82 -8.26
N LEU A 2 8.53 -8.63 -9.15
CA LEU A 2 7.41 -9.57 -9.26
C LEU A 2 7.91 -10.90 -9.86
N PRO A 3 7.40 -12.06 -9.42
CA PRO A 3 7.84 -13.35 -9.96
C PRO A 3 7.45 -13.49 -11.44
N ALA A 4 8.34 -14.08 -12.23
CA ALA A 4 8.17 -14.24 -13.68
C ALA A 4 6.95 -15.12 -14.02
N ARG A 5 6.11 -14.58 -14.91
CA ARG A 5 5.04 -15.23 -15.71
C ARG A 5 4.37 -16.46 -15.07
N VAL A 6 3.33 -16.22 -14.28
CA VAL A 6 2.41 -17.29 -13.89
C VAL A 6 1.51 -17.65 -15.08
N ARG A 7 1.49 -18.93 -15.48
CA ARG A 7 0.64 -19.44 -16.57
C ARG A 7 -0.84 -19.12 -16.28
N ARG A 8 -1.59 -18.78 -17.33
CA ARG A 8 -3.00 -18.33 -17.26
C ARG A 8 -3.88 -19.39 -16.60
N GLY A 9 -4.33 -19.13 -15.39
CA GLY A 9 -5.36 -19.87 -14.66
C GLY A 9 -5.97 -18.95 -13.59
N SER A 10 -7.21 -19.17 -13.16
CA SER A 10 -7.90 -18.24 -12.24
C SER A 10 -7.17 -18.06 -10.89
N ASN A 11 -6.48 -19.10 -10.41
CA ASN A 11 -5.64 -19.06 -9.20
C ASN A 11 -4.40 -18.17 -9.36
N SER A 12 -3.85 -18.03 -10.58
CA SER A 12 -2.65 -17.23 -10.81
C SER A 12 -2.90 -15.73 -10.74
N ARG A 13 -4.11 -15.28 -11.08
CA ARG A 13 -4.49 -13.85 -10.99
C ARG A 13 -4.65 -13.39 -9.54
N VAL A 14 -5.27 -14.21 -8.69
CA VAL A 14 -5.43 -13.90 -7.26
C VAL A 14 -4.07 -13.87 -6.58
N TYR A 15 -3.22 -14.86 -6.86
CA TYR A 15 -1.85 -14.92 -6.38
C TYR A 15 -1.03 -13.68 -6.81
N LEU A 16 -1.07 -13.32 -8.10
CA LEU A 16 -0.36 -12.16 -8.61
C LEU A 16 -0.86 -10.84 -7.97
N ARG A 17 -2.17 -10.68 -7.80
CA ARG A 17 -2.74 -9.51 -7.09
C ARG A 17 -2.22 -9.43 -5.65
N ASN A 18 -2.16 -10.56 -4.94
CA ASN A 18 -1.68 -10.61 -3.57
C ASN A 18 -0.19 -10.27 -3.45
N ILE A 19 0.63 -10.69 -4.41
CA ILE A 19 2.04 -10.32 -4.45
C ILE A 19 2.21 -8.83 -4.74
N VAL A 20 1.51 -8.29 -5.73
CA VAL A 20 1.62 -6.87 -6.09
C VAL A 20 1.24 -5.99 -4.90
N LYS A 21 0.14 -6.30 -4.21
CA LYS A 21 -0.28 -5.57 -3.00
C LYS A 21 0.73 -5.68 -1.86
N ARG A 22 1.40 -6.83 -1.71
CA ARG A 22 2.47 -7.01 -0.72
C ARG A 22 3.69 -6.18 -1.05
N CYS A 23 4.19 -6.27 -2.28
CA CYS A 23 5.32 -5.45 -2.74
C CYS A 23 5.03 -3.96 -2.59
N LEU A 24 3.81 -3.53 -2.90
CA LEU A 24 3.37 -2.15 -2.70
C LEU A 24 3.41 -1.74 -1.22
N PHE A 25 2.84 -2.57 -0.32
CA PHE A 25 2.88 -2.32 1.11
C PHE A 25 4.32 -2.20 1.65
N ASP A 26 5.18 -3.14 1.29
CA ASP A 26 6.58 -3.18 1.74
C ASP A 26 7.34 -1.94 1.23
N ASN A 27 7.08 -1.53 -0.02
CA ASN A 27 7.67 -0.32 -0.60
C ASN A 27 7.19 0.94 0.13
N VAL A 28 5.89 1.08 0.38
CA VAL A 28 5.33 2.21 1.13
C VAL A 28 5.92 2.27 2.54
N LYS A 29 6.08 1.12 3.24
CA LYS A 29 6.72 1.08 4.57
C LYS A 29 8.15 1.58 4.49
N LYS A 30 8.90 1.13 3.47
CA LYS A 30 10.29 1.54 3.26
C LYS A 30 10.41 3.04 3.01
N GLU A 31 9.63 3.62 2.10
CA GLU A 31 9.63 5.07 1.82
C GLU A 31 9.26 5.86 3.05
N PHE A 32 8.21 5.42 3.75
CA PHE A 32 7.75 6.12 4.93
C PHE A 32 8.84 6.20 6.00
N ILE A 33 9.62 5.13 6.19
CA ILE A 33 10.77 5.11 7.10
C ILE A 33 11.89 6.01 6.58
N GLN A 34 12.28 5.88 5.31
CA GLN A 34 13.41 6.61 4.74
C GLN A 34 13.18 8.13 4.72
N GLU A 35 11.96 8.55 4.41
CA GLU A 35 11.58 9.95 4.28
C GLU A 35 10.97 10.52 5.57
N ASN A 36 11.03 9.80 6.69
CA ASN A 36 10.44 10.21 7.96
C ASN A 36 8.97 10.64 7.82
N GLY A 37 8.18 9.89 7.05
CA GLY A 37 6.78 10.15 6.76
C GLY A 37 6.51 11.22 5.68
N LEU A 38 7.53 11.89 5.12
CA LEU A 38 7.37 12.79 3.98
C LEU A 38 7.11 12.03 2.68
N SER A 39 6.25 12.60 1.84
CA SER A 39 5.93 12.04 0.52
C SER A 39 6.74 12.79 -0.53
N ASN A 40 7.96 12.33 -0.82
CA ASN A 40 8.90 13.06 -1.67
C ASN A 40 8.92 12.58 -3.13
N GLY A 41 7.77 12.13 -3.65
CA GLY A 41 7.68 11.53 -4.98
C GLY A 41 8.15 10.08 -5.02
N ASP A 42 8.69 9.63 -6.16
CA ASP A 42 9.13 8.24 -6.36
C ASP A 42 10.59 8.04 -5.88
N THR A 43 10.81 8.19 -4.56
CA THR A 43 12.15 7.94 -3.99
C THR A 43 12.46 6.46 -3.85
N THR A 44 11.47 5.56 -3.94
CA THR A 44 11.75 4.12 -4.15
C THR A 44 10.81 3.44 -5.14
N LYS A 45 11.32 3.18 -6.35
CA LYS A 45 10.89 2.09 -7.26
C LYS A 45 9.37 1.87 -7.39
N ARG A 46 8.54 2.88 -7.12
CA ARG A 46 7.08 2.80 -7.23
C ARG A 46 6.75 2.58 -8.68
N SER A 47 7.40 3.34 -9.58
CA SER A 47 7.30 3.16 -11.02
C SER A 47 7.57 1.71 -11.48
N ASP A 48 8.55 1.03 -10.87
CA ASP A 48 8.88 -0.36 -11.24
C ASP A 48 7.74 -1.32 -10.88
N ILE A 49 7.15 -1.20 -9.68
CA ILE A 49 6.03 -2.06 -9.24
C ILE A 49 4.81 -1.88 -10.15
N PHE A 50 4.50 -0.63 -10.50
CA PHE A 50 3.37 -0.29 -11.37
C PHE A 50 3.60 -0.76 -12.81
N LYS A 51 4.81 -0.60 -13.33
CA LYS A 51 5.21 -1.11 -14.64
C LYS A 51 5.11 -2.63 -14.70
N ASP A 52 5.67 -3.34 -13.73
CA ASP A 52 5.61 -4.80 -13.67
C ASP A 52 4.15 -5.30 -13.60
N TYR A 53 3.30 -4.63 -12.81
CA TYR A 53 1.87 -4.93 -12.76
C TYR A 53 1.20 -4.75 -14.13
N GLN A 54 1.40 -3.60 -14.77
CA GLN A 54 0.79 -3.30 -16.07
C GLN A 54 1.21 -4.29 -17.16
N LEU A 55 2.46 -4.76 -17.14
CA LEU A 55 2.95 -5.79 -18.05
C LEU A 55 2.35 -7.17 -17.76
N SER A 56 1.92 -7.43 -16.53
CA SER A 56 1.33 -8.71 -16.11
C SER A 56 -0.18 -8.85 -16.42
N VAL A 57 -0.86 -7.75 -16.76
CA VAL A 57 -2.32 -7.73 -17.04
C VAL A 57 -2.61 -7.34 -18.49
N SER A 58 -3.82 -7.68 -18.98
CA SER A 58 -4.28 -7.27 -20.30
C SER A 58 -4.47 -5.75 -20.39
N LYS A 59 -4.29 -5.18 -21.59
CA LYS A 59 -4.30 -3.73 -21.81
C LYS A 59 -5.59 -3.07 -21.30
N ASP A 60 -6.74 -3.70 -21.51
CA ASP A 60 -8.06 -3.22 -21.09
C ASP A 60 -8.21 -3.14 -19.55
N LYS A 61 -7.39 -3.87 -18.79
CA LYS A 61 -7.43 -3.85 -17.32
C LYS A 61 -6.43 -2.91 -16.68
N ARG A 62 -5.44 -2.43 -17.43
CA ARG A 62 -4.33 -1.60 -16.89
C ARG A 62 -4.84 -0.37 -16.16
N LEU A 63 -5.75 0.39 -16.77
CA LEU A 63 -6.27 1.63 -16.18
C LEU A 63 -6.96 1.36 -14.83
N SER A 64 -7.98 0.49 -14.83
CA SER A 64 -8.72 0.15 -13.62
C SER A 64 -7.87 -0.51 -12.53
N GLY A 65 -6.88 -1.30 -12.95
CA GLY A 65 -5.95 -2.00 -12.06
C GLY A 65 -4.95 -1.07 -11.40
N THR A 66 -4.31 -0.20 -12.19
CA THR A 66 -3.40 0.83 -11.71
C THR A 66 -4.12 1.78 -10.75
N TRP A 67 -5.31 2.27 -11.10
CA TRP A 67 -6.12 3.09 -10.20
C TRP A 67 -6.39 2.39 -8.86
N THR A 68 -6.75 1.11 -8.89
CA THR A 68 -6.99 0.34 -7.67
C THR A 68 -5.72 0.24 -6.81
N LEU A 69 -4.55 0.05 -7.42
CA LEU A 69 -3.28 0.00 -6.69
C LEU A 69 -2.92 1.33 -6.03
N GLU A 70 -3.13 2.46 -6.72
CA GLU A 70 -2.94 3.80 -6.15
C GLU A 70 -3.83 4.03 -4.90
N GLN A 71 -5.06 3.52 -4.94
CA GLN A 71 -5.95 3.58 -3.77
C GLN A 71 -5.37 2.80 -2.59
N TYR A 72 -4.88 1.56 -2.80
CA TYR A 72 -4.24 0.78 -1.73
C TYR A 72 -2.98 1.46 -1.19
N GLU A 73 -2.15 2.02 -2.06
CA GLU A 73 -0.96 2.76 -1.68
C GLU A 73 -1.27 3.88 -0.69
N GLY A 74 -2.27 4.72 -1.02
CA GLY A 74 -2.72 5.79 -0.15
C GLY A 74 -3.25 5.28 1.20
N GLN A 75 -3.98 4.16 1.21
CA GLN A 75 -4.49 3.57 2.44
C GLN A 75 -3.39 3.00 3.34
N TYR A 76 -2.37 2.36 2.76
CA TYR A 76 -1.21 1.89 3.52
C TYR A 76 -0.43 3.06 4.13
N ARG A 77 -0.16 4.09 3.33
CA ARG A 77 0.55 5.28 3.80
C ARG A 77 -0.20 5.98 4.93
N ALA A 78 -1.51 6.15 4.78
CA ALA A 78 -2.32 6.78 5.81
C ALA A 78 -2.43 5.92 7.09
N ALA A 79 -2.35 4.59 7.00
CA ALA A 79 -2.34 3.73 8.19
C ALA A 79 -1.02 3.86 8.97
N MET A 80 0.12 3.93 8.26
CA MET A 80 1.42 4.18 8.86
C MET A 80 1.48 5.57 9.50
N TYR A 81 0.96 6.59 8.82
CA TYR A 81 0.82 7.94 9.38
C TYR A 81 0.00 7.94 10.67
N ALA A 82 -1.16 7.28 10.66
CA ALA A 82 -2.03 7.20 11.83
C ALA A 82 -1.34 6.48 13.00
N ALA A 83 -0.61 5.38 12.75
CA ALA A 83 0.13 4.67 13.79
C ALA A 83 1.21 5.55 14.45
N VAL A 84 2.00 6.28 13.66
CA VAL A 84 3.01 7.19 14.19
C VAL A 84 2.38 8.36 14.95
N LYS A 85 1.29 8.94 14.44
CA LYS A 85 0.53 9.99 15.14
C LYS A 85 -0.11 9.51 16.44
N SER A 86 -0.58 8.27 16.48
CA SER A 86 -1.17 7.68 17.70
C SER A 86 -0.10 7.50 18.78
N ALA A 87 1.10 7.06 18.40
CA ALA A 87 2.21 6.91 19.34
C ALA A 87 2.83 8.25 19.76
N ASN A 88 2.83 9.25 18.86
CA ASN A 88 3.31 10.60 19.15
C ASN A 88 2.41 11.65 18.47
N PRO A 89 1.40 12.19 19.19
CA PRO A 89 0.47 13.18 18.64
C PRO A 89 1.13 14.46 18.12
N ASN A 90 2.30 14.82 18.64
CA ASN A 90 3.05 16.02 18.27
C ASN A 90 4.00 15.83 17.08
N TRP A 91 4.22 14.57 16.65
CA TRP A 91 5.08 14.26 15.50
C TRP A 91 4.59 14.93 14.23
N LYS A 92 5.50 15.48 13.42
CA LYS A 92 5.21 16.06 12.10
C LYS A 92 6.00 15.33 11.02
N PRO A 93 5.47 15.19 9.79
CA PRO A 93 6.24 14.64 8.67
C PRO A 93 7.61 15.31 8.52
N GLY A 94 8.64 14.49 8.32
CA GLY A 94 10.04 14.90 8.23
C GLY A 94 10.79 14.81 9.55
N GLN A 95 10.07 14.72 10.68
CA GLN A 95 10.70 14.45 11.97
C GLN A 95 10.99 12.96 12.13
N LYS A 96 12.14 12.64 12.73
CA LYS A 96 12.48 11.27 13.10
C LYS A 96 11.40 10.69 14.03
N PHE A 97 11.15 9.40 13.90
CA PHE A 97 10.24 8.64 14.73
C PHE A 97 10.82 7.24 15.00
N ASP A 98 10.28 6.56 16.00
CA ASP A 98 10.64 5.17 16.27
C ASP A 98 10.02 4.25 15.21
N THR A 99 10.85 3.64 14.37
CA THR A 99 10.39 2.82 13.25
C THR A 99 9.70 1.53 13.70
N SER A 100 9.95 1.07 14.93
CA SER A 100 9.30 -0.11 15.51
C SER A 100 7.77 0.05 15.65
N ILE A 101 7.27 1.30 15.69
CA ILE A 101 5.82 1.61 15.65
C ILE A 101 5.16 0.93 14.44
N LEU A 102 5.86 0.86 13.31
CA LEU A 102 5.33 0.29 12.07
C LEU A 102 5.33 -1.24 12.06
N ASP A 103 5.88 -1.91 13.07
CA ASP A 103 5.83 -3.37 13.16
C ASP A 103 4.43 -3.87 13.53
N ASN A 104 3.63 -3.03 14.18
CA ASN A 104 2.22 -3.30 14.47
C ASN A 104 1.30 -3.02 13.28
N VAL A 105 1.76 -2.29 12.26
CA VAL A 105 1.00 -2.05 11.04
C VAL A 105 1.14 -3.24 10.10
N LYS A 106 0.10 -4.07 10.00
CA LYS A 106 0.04 -5.22 9.09
C LYS A 106 -0.84 -4.92 7.89
N ARG A 107 -0.40 -5.32 6.69
CA ARG A 107 -1.15 -5.14 5.44
C ARG A 107 -2.56 -5.70 5.56
N GLU A 108 -2.69 -6.92 6.05
CA GLU A 108 -3.95 -7.65 6.17
C GLU A 108 -4.93 -6.91 7.09
N SER A 109 -4.43 -6.30 8.17
CA SER A 109 -5.23 -5.47 9.09
C SER A 109 -5.68 -4.17 8.43
N VAL A 110 -4.81 -3.52 7.64
CA VAL A 110 -5.24 -2.35 6.87
C VAL A 110 -6.31 -2.74 5.84
N GLU A 111 -6.07 -3.79 5.06
CA GLU A 111 -7.00 -4.23 4.01
C GLU A 111 -8.36 -4.67 4.55
N SER A 112 -8.43 -5.29 5.75
CA SER A 112 -9.69 -5.72 6.37
C SER A 112 -10.60 -4.57 6.78
N THR A 113 -10.03 -3.38 7.00
CA THR A 113 -10.80 -2.16 7.29
C THR A 113 -11.32 -1.47 6.03
N LEU A 114 -10.91 -1.89 4.82
CA LEU A 114 -11.27 -1.18 3.59
C LEU A 114 -12.58 -1.70 3.00
N VAL A 115 -13.48 -0.77 2.68
CA VAL A 115 -14.72 -1.04 1.95
C VAL A 115 -14.76 -0.23 0.66
N LYS A 116 -15.45 -0.78 -0.35
CA LYS A 116 -15.71 -0.05 -1.59
C LYS A 116 -16.85 0.93 -1.37
N ASN A 117 -16.59 2.19 -1.70
CA ASN A 117 -17.62 3.23 -1.79
C ASN A 117 -17.55 3.83 -3.20
N GLY A 118 -18.48 3.43 -4.06
CA GLY A 118 -18.42 3.68 -5.50
C GLY A 118 -17.10 3.20 -6.11
N ASN A 119 -16.35 4.12 -6.70
CA ASN A 119 -15.06 3.86 -7.35
C ASN A 119 -13.84 4.03 -6.42
N ARG A 120 -14.05 4.28 -5.12
CA ARG A 120 -12.99 4.55 -4.14
C ARG A 120 -12.90 3.42 -3.10
N LEU A 121 -11.71 3.23 -2.55
CA LEU A 121 -11.52 2.45 -1.33
C LEU A 121 -11.45 3.40 -0.14
N VAL A 122 -12.34 3.20 0.83
CA VAL A 122 -12.43 4.01 2.04
C VAL A 122 -12.30 3.11 3.25
N ARG A 123 -11.83 3.66 4.38
CA ARG A 123 -11.85 2.93 5.65
C ARG A 123 -13.29 2.83 6.15
N ASN A 124 -13.67 1.65 6.57
CA ASN A 124 -14.87 1.44 7.37
C ASN A 124 -14.64 2.13 8.70
N SER A 125 -15.51 3.07 9.06
CA SER A 125 -15.48 3.75 10.35
C SER A 125 -15.99 2.79 11.44
N ILE A 126 -15.21 1.75 11.71
CA ILE A 126 -15.32 1.03 12.98
C ILE A 126 -14.32 1.72 13.89
N ASP A 127 -14.85 2.39 14.90
CA ASP A 127 -14.12 3.05 15.96
C ASP A 127 -13.30 2.01 16.73
N VAL A 128 -12.07 1.74 16.30
CA VAL A 128 -11.13 0.89 17.06
C VAL A 128 -10.35 1.80 17.99
N SER A 129 -11.05 2.27 19.01
CA SER A 129 -10.44 2.76 20.23
C SER A 129 -9.92 1.53 21.01
N VAL A 130 -8.60 1.41 21.15
CA VAL A 130 -7.91 0.51 22.11
C VAL A 130 -7.23 1.37 23.15
#